data_AF-A0A9P8RT99-F1
#
_entry.id   AF-A0A9P8RT99-F1
#
_cell.length_a   1.000
_cell.length_b   1.000
_cell.length_c   1.000
_cell.angle_alpha   90.00
_cell.angle_beta   90.00
_cell.angle_gamma   90.00
#
_symmetry.space_group_name_H-M   'P 1'
#
loop_
_entity.id
_entity.type
_entity.pdbx_description
1 polymer ?
#
loop_
_entity_poly.entity_id
_entity_poly.type
_entity_poly.pdbx_seq_one_letter_code
_entity_poly.pdbx_strand_id
1 'polypeptide(L)'
;MSDDSGSSLQDVGEYTAADSKVWGVAYRIVSSRVAEVKEHLDIRENKGYSIHYAAFYPAASRSYKGSIQTMVYIGTPDNPHFTGPQDPQELAECIWRSRGLSGENKEYLFGLAESLEWLSPENGDEHVRDLVARVRAMENRAVVMPQVQLGKVTGPLDQYTPPSSEVPEN
;
A
#
# COMPACT_ATOMS: atom_id res chain seq x y z
N MET A 1 -2.79 9.11 -46.87
CA MET A 1 -1.49 8.53 -46.48
C MET A 1 -0.71 9.61 -45.75
N SER A 2 0.04 9.21 -44.72
CA SER A 2 0.81 10.02 -43.75
C SER A 2 0.12 10.26 -42.40
N ASP A 3 0.17 9.20 -41.61
CA ASP A 3 0.82 9.10 -40.29
C ASP A 3 0.25 9.93 -39.12
N ASP A 4 -0.68 9.28 -38.42
CA ASP A 4 -1.08 9.59 -37.06
C ASP A 4 0.03 9.17 -36.09
N SER A 5 0.48 10.13 -35.28
CA SER A 5 1.59 9.98 -34.36
C SER A 5 1.11 9.22 -33.12
N GLY A 6 1.22 7.89 -33.17
CA GLY A 6 1.04 7.04 -32.01
C GLY A 6 2.06 7.39 -30.92
N SER A 7 1.62 8.16 -29.93
CA SER A 7 2.35 8.41 -28.69
C SER A 7 2.56 7.07 -27.98
N SER A 8 3.75 6.51 -28.18
CA SER A 8 4.24 5.29 -27.56
C SER A 8 4.28 5.47 -26.04
N LEU A 9 3.37 4.82 -25.33
CA LEU A 9 3.48 4.58 -23.90
C LEU A 9 4.69 3.66 -23.67
N GLN A 10 5.86 4.27 -23.48
CA GLN A 10 7.06 3.61 -22.97
C GLN A 10 7.55 4.43 -21.78
N ASP A 11 7.19 3.98 -20.59
CA ASP A 11 8.12 3.71 -19.49
C ASP A 11 7.32 3.11 -18.34
N VAL A 12 7.09 1.80 -18.40
CA VAL A 12 6.60 1.03 -17.26
C VAL A 12 7.77 0.13 -16.90
N GLY A 13 8.36 0.37 -15.73
CA GLY A 13 9.64 -0.20 -15.30
C GLY A 13 9.81 -1.68 -15.61
N GLU A 14 11.07 -2.06 -15.85
CA GLU A 14 11.50 -3.40 -16.27
C GLU A 14 11.06 -4.46 -15.24
N TYR A 15 9.96 -5.18 -15.52
CA TYR A 15 9.46 -6.27 -14.67
C TYR A 15 10.36 -7.50 -14.83
N THR A 16 10.96 -7.96 -13.74
CA THR A 16 11.81 -9.14 -13.71
C THR A 16 10.99 -10.42 -13.47
N ALA A 17 11.57 -11.60 -13.74
CA ALA A 17 10.93 -12.88 -13.46
C ALA A 17 10.68 -13.15 -11.97
N ALA A 18 11.30 -12.40 -11.05
CA ALA A 18 10.97 -12.43 -9.62
C ALA A 18 9.64 -11.71 -9.34
N ASP A 19 9.27 -10.73 -10.17
CA ASP A 19 8.04 -9.95 -10.08
C ASP A 19 6.82 -10.69 -10.67
N SER A 20 7.01 -11.88 -11.23
CA SER A 20 5.93 -12.65 -11.87
C SER A 20 5.21 -13.62 -10.92
N LYS A 21 5.50 -13.58 -9.61
CA LYS A 21 4.91 -14.49 -8.63
C LYS A 21 4.40 -13.73 -7.40
N VAL A 22 3.15 -13.97 -7.06
CA VAL A 22 2.52 -13.48 -5.82
C VAL A 22 2.16 -14.66 -4.92
N TRP A 23 2.42 -14.52 -3.62
CA TRP A 23 1.99 -15.47 -2.61
C TRP A 23 0.63 -15.08 -2.04
N GLY A 24 -0.21 -16.07 -1.75
CA GLY A 24 -1.53 -15.85 -1.21
C GLY A 24 -2.23 -17.16 -0.84
N VAL A 25 -3.50 -17.05 -0.49
CA VAL A 25 -4.33 -18.18 -0.09
C VAL A 25 -5.53 -18.29 -1.03
N ALA A 26 -5.77 -19.50 -1.55
CA ALA A 26 -7.00 -19.82 -2.25
C ALA A 26 -8.02 -20.44 -1.28
N TYR A 27 -9.21 -19.86 -1.18
CA TYR A 27 -10.30 -20.36 -0.36
C TYR A 27 -11.30 -21.14 -1.19
N ARG A 28 -11.65 -22.36 -0.75
CA ARG A 28 -12.76 -23.12 -1.35
C ARG A 28 -14.06 -22.79 -0.64
N ILE A 29 -14.96 -22.13 -1.34
CA ILE A 29 -16.32 -21.87 -0.86
C ILE A 29 -17.19 -23.10 -1.12
N VAL A 30 -17.96 -23.51 -0.12
CA VAL A 30 -18.93 -24.60 -0.27
C VAL A 30 -20.01 -24.19 -1.28
N SER A 31 -20.40 -25.10 -2.18
CA SER A 31 -21.25 -24.77 -3.33
C SER A 31 -22.56 -24.08 -2.95
N SER A 32 -23.16 -24.45 -1.82
CA SER A 32 -24.41 -23.84 -1.32
C SER A 32 -24.29 -22.39 -0.87
N ARG A 33 -23.06 -21.90 -0.63
CA ARG A 33 -22.80 -20.52 -0.15
C ARG A 33 -22.10 -19.64 -1.19
N VAL A 34 -21.87 -20.14 -2.40
CA VAL A 34 -21.13 -19.39 -3.44
C VAL A 34 -21.81 -18.06 -3.75
N ALA A 35 -23.14 -18.05 -3.91
CA ALA A 35 -23.88 -16.83 -4.22
C ALA A 35 -23.78 -15.80 -3.09
N GLU A 36 -24.05 -16.22 -1.85
CA GLU A 36 -23.98 -15.38 -0.65
C GLU A 36 -22.57 -14.78 -0.44
N VAL A 37 -21.53 -15.62 -0.51
CA VAL A 37 -20.15 -15.16 -0.32
C VAL A 37 -19.74 -14.24 -1.47
N LYS A 38 -20.14 -14.53 -2.71
CA LYS A 38 -19.84 -13.65 -3.85
C LYS A 38 -20.50 -12.28 -3.69
N GLU A 39 -21.78 -12.23 -3.31
CA GLU A 39 -22.48 -10.97 -3.06
C GLU A 39 -21.79 -10.14 -1.96
N HIS A 40 -21.36 -10.80 -0.87
CA HIS A 40 -20.59 -10.14 0.18
C HIS A 40 -19.25 -9.58 -0.33
N LEU A 41 -18.52 -10.34 -1.15
CA LEU A 41 -17.26 -9.89 -1.75
C LEU A 41 -17.48 -8.74 -2.76
N ASP A 42 -18.55 -8.77 -3.55
CA ASP A 42 -18.91 -7.70 -4.48
C ASP A 42 -19.16 -6.37 -3.75
N ILE A 43 -19.76 -6.41 -2.56
CA ILE A 43 -19.94 -5.21 -1.71
C ILE A 43 -18.59 -4.73 -1.16
N ARG A 44 -17.73 -5.65 -0.72
CA ARG A 44 -16.44 -5.29 -0.11
C ARG A 44 -15.50 -4.63 -1.12
N GLU A 45 -15.48 -5.13 -2.35
CA GLU A 45 -14.58 -4.70 -3.43
C GLU A 45 -15.24 -3.67 -4.37
N ASN A 46 -16.28 -2.98 -3.89
CA ASN A 46 -17.09 -2.04 -4.66
C ASN A 46 -16.34 -0.79 -5.20
N LYS A 47 -15.08 -0.59 -4.83
CA LYS A 47 -14.24 0.54 -5.26
C LYS A 47 -13.56 0.28 -6.61
N GLY A 48 -14.31 -0.20 -7.60
CA GLY A 48 -13.84 -0.36 -8.97
C GLY A 48 -12.96 -1.59 -9.23
N TYR A 49 -12.95 -2.58 -8.33
CA TYR A 49 -12.31 -3.86 -8.61
C TYR A 49 -13.17 -4.69 -9.57
N SER A 50 -12.52 -5.46 -10.43
CA SER A 50 -13.17 -6.35 -11.40
C SER A 50 -12.78 -7.80 -11.14
N ILE A 51 -13.65 -8.74 -11.52
CA ILE A 51 -13.39 -10.17 -11.35
C ILE A 51 -12.53 -10.69 -12.51
N HIS A 52 -11.45 -11.39 -12.16
CA HIS A 52 -10.55 -12.10 -13.06
C HIS A 52 -10.39 -13.55 -12.62
N TYR A 53 -9.85 -14.37 -13.51
CA TYR A 53 -9.51 -15.76 -13.22
C TYR A 53 -8.03 -16.00 -13.44
N ALA A 54 -7.36 -16.56 -12.44
CA ALA A 54 -5.93 -16.85 -12.48
C ALA A 54 -5.64 -18.29 -12.04
N ALA A 55 -4.51 -18.82 -12.52
CA ALA A 55 -4.00 -20.11 -12.10
C ALA A 55 -3.36 -19.98 -10.70
N PHE A 56 -3.89 -20.72 -9.73
CA PHE A 56 -3.29 -20.85 -8.41
C PHE A 56 -2.46 -22.14 -8.33
N TYR A 57 -1.24 -22.03 -7.82
CA TYR A 57 -0.29 -23.14 -7.69
C TYR A 57 -0.10 -23.44 -6.19
N PRO A 58 -0.72 -24.51 -5.64
CA PRO A 58 -0.61 -24.82 -4.23
C PRO A 58 0.84 -25.06 -3.79
N ALA A 59 1.26 -24.39 -2.71
CA ALA A 59 2.61 -24.54 -2.14
C ALA A 59 2.88 -25.94 -1.60
N ALA A 60 1.84 -26.56 -1.02
CA ALA A 60 1.93 -27.84 -0.33
C ALA A 60 1.47 -29.00 -1.21
N SER A 61 2.25 -29.37 -2.23
CA SER A 61 2.24 -30.74 -2.71
C SER A 61 3.42 -31.05 -3.62
N ARG A 62 4.32 -31.94 -3.17
CA ARG A 62 5.25 -32.63 -4.09
C ARG A 62 4.51 -33.50 -5.10
N SER A 63 3.22 -33.77 -4.88
CA SER A 63 2.41 -34.73 -5.62
C SER A 63 1.44 -34.07 -6.62
N TYR A 64 0.85 -32.92 -6.26
CA TYR A 64 -0.04 -32.15 -7.11
C TYR A 64 0.75 -31.13 -7.92
N LYS A 65 0.95 -31.42 -9.20
CA LYS A 65 1.62 -30.51 -10.16
C LYS A 65 0.64 -29.66 -10.97
N GLY A 66 -0.65 -29.72 -10.65
CA GLY A 66 -1.68 -28.96 -11.35
C GLY A 66 -1.80 -27.51 -10.84
N SER A 67 -2.47 -26.68 -11.63
CA SER A 67 -3.01 -25.40 -11.17
C SER A 67 -4.50 -25.52 -10.85
N ILE A 68 -5.01 -24.63 -10.02
CA ILE A 68 -6.44 -24.49 -9.74
C ILE A 68 -6.89 -23.15 -10.31
N GLN A 69 -7.89 -23.15 -11.20
CA GLN A 69 -8.47 -21.89 -11.67
C GLN A 69 -9.21 -21.21 -10.52
N THR A 70 -8.81 -19.99 -10.19
CA THR A 70 -9.27 -19.26 -9.00
C THR A 70 -9.79 -17.89 -9.40
N MET A 71 -10.89 -17.47 -8.79
CA MET A 71 -11.47 -16.13 -8.94
C MET A 71 -10.69 -15.12 -8.09
N VAL A 72 -10.36 -13.96 -8.65
CA VAL A 72 -9.59 -12.90 -8.00
C VAL A 72 -10.18 -11.54 -8.36
N TYR A 73 -10.26 -10.63 -7.39
CA TYR A 73 -10.65 -9.24 -7.61
C TYR A 73 -9.39 -8.40 -7.88
N ILE A 74 -9.36 -7.67 -9.00
CA ILE A 74 -8.22 -6.84 -9.43
C ILE A 74 -8.68 -5.41 -9.71
N GLY A 75 -8.00 -4.43 -9.11
CA GLY A 75 -8.10 -3.03 -9.51
C GLY A 75 -7.22 -2.82 -10.73
N THR A 76 -7.83 -2.74 -11.91
CA THR A 76 -7.10 -2.50 -13.16
C THR A 76 -6.67 -1.04 -13.27
N PRO A 77 -5.74 -0.69 -14.19
CA PRO A 77 -5.35 0.70 -14.41
C PRO A 77 -6.50 1.65 -14.80
N ASP A 78 -7.60 1.11 -15.33
CA ASP A 78 -8.81 1.88 -15.67
C ASP A 78 -9.65 2.24 -14.43
N ASN A 79 -9.32 1.71 -13.25
CA ASN A 79 -10.01 2.05 -12.00
C ASN A 79 -9.72 3.53 -11.64
N PRO A 80 -10.74 4.39 -11.45
CA PRO A 80 -10.54 5.80 -11.07
C PRO A 80 -9.75 6.01 -9.77
N HIS A 81 -9.67 4.97 -8.92
CA HIS A 81 -8.89 4.98 -7.68
C HIS A 81 -7.46 4.44 -7.85
N PHE A 82 -7.08 4.00 -9.05
CA PHE A 82 -5.72 3.58 -9.35
C PHE A 82 -4.79 4.80 -9.38
N THR A 83 -3.79 4.81 -8.51
CA THR A 83 -2.85 5.93 -8.37
C THR A 83 -1.58 5.76 -9.19
N GLY A 84 -1.47 4.68 -9.98
CA GLY A 84 -0.26 4.34 -10.71
C GLY A 84 0.91 3.91 -9.81
N PRO A 85 2.08 3.67 -10.40
CA PRO A 85 3.33 3.54 -9.66
C PRO A 85 3.60 4.80 -8.83
N GLN A 86 4.08 4.61 -7.61
CA GLN A 86 4.38 5.69 -6.67
C GLN A 86 5.80 5.56 -6.14
N ASP A 87 6.39 6.67 -5.71
CA ASP A 87 7.62 6.63 -4.93
C ASP A 87 7.36 5.85 -3.62
N PRO A 88 8.21 4.86 -3.27
CA PRO A 88 7.99 4.04 -2.08
C PRO A 88 7.96 4.85 -0.77
N GLN A 89 8.68 5.96 -0.69
CA GLN A 89 8.68 6.82 0.49
C GLN A 89 7.36 7.59 0.60
N GLU A 90 6.87 8.18 -0.49
CA GLU A 90 5.58 8.87 -0.53
C GLU A 90 4.41 7.93 -0.21
N LEU A 91 4.43 6.71 -0.75
CA LEU A 91 3.43 5.68 -0.44
C LEU A 91 3.49 5.28 1.04
N ALA A 92 4.69 5.03 1.59
CA ALA A 92 4.85 4.71 3.00
C ALA A 92 4.31 5.84 3.91
N GLU A 93 4.56 7.09 3.57
CA GLU A 93 4.04 8.25 4.29
C GLU A 93 2.50 8.32 4.24
N CYS A 94 1.92 8.07 3.08
CA CYS A 94 0.47 7.99 2.91
C CYS A 94 -0.11 6.87 3.79
N ILE A 95 0.50 5.67 3.79
CA ILE A 95 0.09 4.54 4.64
C ILE A 95 0.16 4.92 6.12
N TRP A 96 1.25 5.56 6.55
CA TRP A 96 1.44 5.93 7.94
C TRP A 96 0.40 6.94 8.45
N ARG A 97 -0.03 7.90 7.61
CA ARG A 97 -1.01 8.94 7.98
C ARG A 97 -2.48 8.51 7.80
N SER A 98 -2.74 7.48 6.99
CA SER A 98 -4.10 7.13 6.57
C SER A 98 -4.86 6.26 7.57
N ARG A 99 -6.15 6.56 7.76
CA ARG A 99 -7.09 5.79 8.57
C ARG A 99 -8.46 5.73 7.92
N GLY A 100 -9.05 4.54 7.89
CA GLY A 100 -10.40 4.30 7.38
C GLY A 100 -11.35 3.76 8.45
N LEU A 101 -12.57 3.38 8.02
CA LEU A 101 -13.56 2.71 8.89
C LEU A 101 -13.02 1.39 9.48
N SER A 102 -12.11 0.73 8.76
CA SER A 102 -11.50 -0.54 9.15
C SER A 102 -10.29 -0.42 10.09
N GLY A 103 -9.84 0.80 10.42
CA GLY A 103 -8.65 1.01 11.25
C GLY A 103 -7.53 1.79 10.54
N GLU A 104 -6.32 1.72 11.10
CA GLU A 104 -5.15 2.41 10.57
C GLU A 104 -4.55 1.64 9.39
N ASN A 105 -4.12 2.34 8.34
CA ASN A 105 -3.61 1.67 7.14
C ASN A 105 -2.28 0.95 7.39
N LYS A 106 -1.48 1.42 8.35
CA LYS A 106 -0.26 0.71 8.79
C LYS A 106 -0.55 -0.66 9.41
N GLU A 107 -1.66 -0.83 10.13
CA GLU A 107 -2.04 -2.13 10.72
C GLU A 107 -2.38 -3.13 9.61
N TYR A 108 -3.06 -2.67 8.55
CA TYR A 108 -3.29 -3.46 7.35
C TYR A 108 -1.97 -3.91 6.71
N LEU A 109 -1.03 -2.99 6.51
CA LEU A 109 0.28 -3.31 5.94
C LEU A 109 1.05 -4.34 6.80
N PHE A 110 1.05 -4.18 8.13
CA PHE A 110 1.76 -5.10 9.03
C PHE A 110 1.14 -6.49 9.05
N GLY A 111 -0.20 -6.59 9.09
CA GLY A 111 -0.88 -7.88 9.01
C GLY A 111 -0.66 -8.60 7.68
N LEU A 112 -0.59 -7.84 6.58
CA LEU A 112 -0.23 -8.39 5.26
C LEU A 112 1.20 -8.95 5.27
N ALA A 113 2.17 -8.19 5.78
CA ALA A 113 3.56 -8.60 5.85
C ALA A 113 3.76 -9.88 6.67
N GLU A 114 3.13 -9.96 7.85
CA GLU A 114 3.15 -11.15 8.71
C GLU A 114 2.54 -12.36 7.99
N SER A 115 1.41 -12.17 7.30
CA SER A 115 0.75 -13.23 6.53
C SER A 115 1.63 -13.75 5.38
N LEU A 116 2.30 -12.85 4.65
CA LEU A 116 3.18 -13.23 3.54
C LEU A 116 4.44 -13.95 4.02
N GLU A 117 5.02 -13.52 5.15
CA GLU A 117 6.15 -14.19 5.78
C GLU A 117 5.79 -15.60 6.25
N TRP A 118 4.60 -15.78 6.83
CA TRP A 118 4.08 -17.10 7.20
C TRP A 118 3.87 -18.02 5.99
N LEU A 119 3.38 -17.49 4.87
CA LEU A 119 3.14 -18.26 3.64
C LEU A 119 4.43 -18.72 2.96
N SER A 120 5.49 -17.92 3.02
CA SER A 120 6.75 -18.21 2.35
C SER A 120 7.92 -17.52 3.07
N PRO A 121 8.62 -18.23 3.98
CA PRO A 121 9.79 -17.71 4.67
C PRO A 121 10.92 -17.36 3.70
N GLU A 122 11.07 -18.15 2.64
CA GLU A 122 12.16 -18.01 1.65
C GLU A 122 11.93 -16.84 0.69
N ASN A 123 10.67 -16.51 0.38
CA ASN A 123 10.30 -15.53 -0.65
C ASN A 123 9.15 -14.61 -0.19
N GLY A 124 9.29 -13.94 0.95
CA GLY A 124 8.39 -12.85 1.30
C GLY A 124 8.46 -11.72 0.26
N ASP A 125 7.45 -10.86 0.23
CA ASP A 125 7.32 -9.79 -0.77
C ASP A 125 8.27 -8.62 -0.44
N GLU A 126 9.24 -8.35 -1.32
CA GLU A 126 10.26 -7.32 -1.12
C GLU A 126 9.65 -5.91 -1.05
N HIS A 127 8.65 -5.64 -1.89
CA HIS A 127 7.97 -4.35 -1.91
C HIS A 127 7.21 -4.11 -0.59
N VAL A 128 6.48 -5.12 -0.10
CA VAL A 128 5.80 -5.04 1.19
C VAL A 128 6.81 -4.87 2.33
N ARG A 129 7.94 -5.60 2.32
CA ARG A 129 8.99 -5.48 3.34
C ARG A 129 9.61 -4.08 3.37
N ASP A 130 9.90 -3.49 2.22
CA ASP A 130 10.42 -2.12 2.11
C ASP A 130 9.44 -1.10 2.72
N LEU A 131 8.16 -1.18 2.36
CA LEU A 131 7.12 -0.32 2.92
C LEU A 131 7.01 -0.46 4.44
N VAL A 132 7.04 -1.70 4.97
CA VAL A 132 7.01 -1.94 6.43
C VAL A 132 8.20 -1.28 7.13
N ALA A 133 9.40 -1.42 6.57
CA ALA A 133 10.61 -0.83 7.14
C ALA A 133 10.51 0.70 7.21
N ARG A 134 10.03 1.34 6.13
CA ARG A 134 9.82 2.79 6.06
C ARG A 134 8.79 3.26 7.08
N VAL A 135 7.65 2.58 7.18
CA VAL A 135 6.58 2.93 8.13
C VAL A 135 7.06 2.80 9.58
N ARG A 136 7.76 1.71 9.92
CA ARG A 136 8.34 1.52 11.26
C ARG A 136 9.38 2.58 11.60
N ALA A 137 10.20 3.00 10.63
CA ALA A 137 11.17 4.07 10.85
C ALA A 137 10.48 5.40 11.22
N MET A 138 9.33 5.71 10.60
CA MET A 138 8.53 6.89 10.94
C MET A 138 7.88 6.78 12.32
N GLU A 139 7.32 5.63 12.68
CA GLU A 139 6.78 5.39 14.03
C GLU A 139 7.86 5.59 15.11
N ASN A 140 9.05 5.02 14.91
CA ASN A 140 10.15 5.17 15.87
C ASN A 140 10.60 6.63 16.02
N ARG A 141 10.66 7.39 14.92
CA ARG A 141 10.98 8.83 14.97
C ARG A 141 9.91 9.62 15.71
N ALA A 142 8.64 9.30 15.51
CA ALA A 142 7.52 9.96 16.21
C ALA A 142 7.49 9.65 17.70
N VAL A 143 7.89 8.44 18.10
CA VAL A 143 8.00 8.05 19.53
C VAL A 143 9.20 8.73 20.20
N VAL A 144 10.33 8.88 19.50
CA VAL A 144 11.55 9.52 20.02
C VAL A 144 11.44 11.05 20.11
N MET A 145 10.53 11.66 19.35
CA MET A 145 10.22 13.09 19.42
C MET A 145 8.85 13.29 20.08
N PRO A 146 8.74 13.31 21.43
CA PRO A 146 7.52 13.81 22.04
C PRO A 146 7.31 15.23 21.52
N GLN A 147 6.09 15.49 21.03
CA GLN A 147 5.63 16.81 20.63
C GLN A 147 6.24 17.86 21.56
N VAL A 148 7.09 18.74 21.03
CA VAL A 148 7.46 19.96 21.75
C VAL A 148 6.15 20.65 22.04
N GLN A 149 5.69 20.52 23.28
CA GLN A 149 4.47 21.15 23.75
C GLN A 149 4.67 22.64 23.48
N LEU A 150 3.94 23.18 22.49
CA LEU A 150 3.89 24.62 22.29
C LEU A 150 3.36 25.19 23.61
N GLY A 151 4.28 25.72 24.42
CA GLY A 151 3.96 26.21 25.75
C GLY A 151 2.81 27.18 25.61
N LYS A 152 1.75 27.00 26.42
CA LYS A 152 0.71 28.01 26.56
C LYS A 152 1.41 29.29 27.01
N VAL A 153 1.61 30.22 26.09
CA VAL A 153 2.04 31.58 26.45
C VAL A 153 0.84 32.20 27.15
N THR A 154 0.81 32.07 28.47
CA THR A 154 -0.12 32.78 29.35
C THR A 154 0.67 33.90 30.00
N GLY A 155 0.90 34.94 29.20
CA GLY A 155 1.44 36.21 29.64
C GLY A 155 0.69 37.32 28.89
N PRO A 156 0.41 38.47 29.54
CA PRO A 156 -0.34 39.54 28.91
C PRO A 156 0.35 39.99 27.61
N LEU A 157 -0.48 40.18 26.59
CA LEU A 157 -0.11 40.58 25.24
C LEU A 157 0.27 42.07 25.23
N ASP A 158 1.39 42.45 25.84
CA ASP A 158 1.95 43.79 25.66
C ASP A 158 3.41 43.81 26.11
N GLN A 159 4.29 44.10 25.14
CA GLN A 159 5.73 44.39 25.20
C GLN A 159 6.57 43.45 24.34
N TYR A 160 6.32 43.45 23.02
CA TYR A 160 7.39 43.21 22.05
C TYR A 160 7.90 44.56 21.57
N THR A 161 9.05 44.99 22.07
CA THR A 161 9.82 46.09 21.47
C THR A 161 10.83 45.45 20.52
N PRO A 162 10.75 45.70 19.20
CA PRO A 162 11.74 45.16 18.27
C PRO A 162 13.13 45.75 18.58
N PRO A 163 14.22 44.98 18.39
CA PRO A 163 15.56 45.51 18.54
C PRO A 163 15.81 46.60 17.49
N SER A 164 16.30 47.77 17.93
CA SER A 164 16.80 48.83 17.06
C SER A 164 17.85 48.25 16.11
N SER A 165 17.62 48.43 14.82
CA SER A 165 18.63 48.22 13.79
C SER A 165 19.74 49.26 13.95
N GLU A 166 20.77 48.95 14.72
CA GLU A 166 22.06 49.59 14.53
C GLU A 166 22.70 48.98 13.28
N VAL A 167 22.71 49.78 12.22
CA VAL A 167 23.52 49.54 11.03
C VAL A 167 24.93 50.06 11.35
N PRO A 168 25.97 49.22 11.40
CA PRO A 168 27.33 49.75 11.41
C PRO A 168 27.71 50.15 9.98
N GLU A 169 28.11 51.42 9.81
CA GLU A 169 28.82 51.88 8.61
C GLU A 169 30.16 51.14 8.49
N ASN A 170 30.36 50.43 7.38
CA ASN A 170 31.61 50.37 6.61
C ASN A 170 31.42 49.60 5.29
#